data_AF-A0A948RBI1-F1
#
_entry.id   AF-A0A948RBI1-F1
#
_cell.length_a   1.000
_cell.length_b   1.000
_cell.length_c   1.000
_cell.angle_alpha   90.00
_cell.angle_beta   90.00
_cell.angle_gamma   90.00
#
_symmetry.space_group_name_H-M   'P 1'
#
loop_
_entity.id
_entity.type
_entity.pdbx_description
1 polymer ?
#
loop_
_entity_poly.entity_id
_entity_poly.type
_entity_poly.pdbx_seq_one_letter_code
_entity_poly.pdbx_strand_id
1 'polypeptide(L)'
;GGRLQAMVIDGLADTRNWSSFGNAPTMVVGQPMRVSWVDLDDVEAPNDDLRQRAAAKGAALIARGEGLHMGTGEVFACATSGGAKELGQIFKLTPGLAGAPDRVELFFESESTDQFNFGDNLTVAPNGHLIVCEDQYTDEVDNHLRGVTPQGRAYEFARLRIQTEPAGACFSPDGKWLFVNAYAPTATLAITGPWAA
;
A
#
# COMPACT_ATOMS: atom_id res chain seq x y z
N GLY A 1 -23.72 -11.87 8.34
CA GLY A 1 -23.19 -11.07 7.22
C GLY A 1 -22.70 -9.74 7.74
N GLY A 2 -21.75 -9.11 7.04
CA GLY A 2 -21.25 -7.76 7.35
C GLY A 2 -21.76 -6.73 6.34
N ARG A 3 -21.14 -5.55 6.34
CA ARG A 3 -21.40 -4.46 5.38
C ARG A 3 -20.11 -4.18 4.60
N LEU A 4 -20.20 -4.18 3.28
CA LEU A 4 -19.09 -3.77 2.41
C LEU A 4 -19.24 -2.29 2.08
N GLN A 5 -18.16 -1.52 2.19
CA GLN A 5 -18.13 -0.10 1.89
C GLN A 5 -16.93 0.24 1.02
N ALA A 6 -17.04 1.31 0.24
CA ALA A 6 -15.94 1.87 -0.52
C ALA A 6 -15.57 3.27 -0.02
N MET A 7 -14.27 3.57 -0.04
CA MET A 7 -13.71 4.82 0.46
C MET A 7 -14.01 5.96 -0.50
N VAL A 8 -14.58 7.05 0.01
CA VAL A 8 -14.73 8.34 -0.68
C VAL A 8 -13.79 9.33 -0.03
N ILE A 9 -12.98 10.02 -0.84
CA ILE A 9 -12.09 11.09 -0.37
C ILE A 9 -12.74 12.43 -0.73
N ASP A 10 -12.95 13.29 0.27
CA ASP A 10 -13.59 14.59 0.08
C ASP A 10 -12.81 15.42 -0.95
N GLY A 11 -13.44 15.71 -2.09
CA GLY A 11 -12.89 16.53 -3.16
C GLY A 11 -11.91 15.82 -4.11
N LEU A 12 -11.72 14.50 -4.00
CA LEU A 12 -10.79 13.75 -4.84
C LEU A 12 -11.34 12.38 -5.23
N ALA A 13 -11.69 12.23 -6.51
CA ALA A 13 -12.23 10.98 -7.06
C ALA A 13 -11.15 10.01 -7.55
N ASP A 14 -9.92 10.47 -7.71
CA ASP A 14 -8.82 9.71 -8.31
C ASP A 14 -7.53 10.03 -7.58
N THR A 15 -6.88 9.02 -6.98
CA THR A 15 -5.66 9.22 -6.18
C THR A 15 -4.37 9.11 -6.99
N ARG A 16 -4.48 8.81 -8.28
CA ARG A 16 -3.33 8.64 -9.17
C ARG A 16 -2.66 9.99 -9.44
N ASN A 17 -1.36 10.04 -9.20
CA ASN A 17 -0.52 11.20 -9.49
C ASN A 17 0.14 11.13 -10.87
N TRP A 18 -0.31 10.24 -11.77
CA TRP A 18 0.32 9.95 -13.06
C TRP A 18 0.64 11.21 -13.86
N SER A 19 1.93 11.39 -14.20
CA SER A 19 2.40 12.58 -14.92
C SER A 19 1.71 12.78 -16.28
N SER A 20 1.20 11.69 -16.87
CA SER A 20 0.43 11.71 -18.12
C SER A 20 -0.90 12.46 -18.02
N PHE A 21 -1.41 12.72 -16.82
CA PHE A 21 -2.65 13.45 -16.58
C PHE A 21 -2.50 14.98 -16.58
N GLY A 22 -1.27 15.53 -16.67
CA GLY A 22 -1.04 16.98 -16.70
C GLY A 22 -1.37 17.68 -15.36
N ASN A 23 -2.09 18.80 -15.38
CA ASN A 23 -2.43 19.62 -14.20
C ASN A 23 -3.57 19.03 -13.33
N ALA A 24 -3.73 17.70 -13.31
CA ALA A 24 -4.73 17.06 -12.45
C ALA A 24 -4.42 17.34 -10.96
N PRO A 25 -5.44 17.44 -10.09
CA PRO A 25 -5.20 17.59 -8.66
C PRO A 25 -4.43 16.38 -8.15
N THR A 26 -3.17 16.61 -7.77
CA THR A 26 -2.29 15.60 -7.19
C THR A 26 -2.52 15.49 -5.70
N MET A 27 -2.50 14.27 -5.16
CA MET A 27 -2.35 14.09 -3.73
C MET A 27 -0.95 14.56 -3.32
N VAL A 28 -0.89 15.55 -2.44
CA VAL A 28 0.38 16.01 -1.85
C VAL A 28 0.77 15.05 -0.74
N VAL A 29 2.02 14.58 -0.76
CA VAL A 29 2.55 13.70 0.28
C VAL A 29 2.41 14.35 1.66
N GLY A 30 1.87 13.60 2.63
CA GLY A 30 1.65 14.02 4.02
C GLY A 30 0.48 14.98 4.23
N GLN A 31 -0.34 15.25 3.21
CA GLN A 31 -1.54 16.06 3.36
C GLN A 31 -2.76 15.17 3.70
N PRO A 32 -3.33 15.26 4.93
CA PRO A 32 -4.49 14.47 5.29
C PRO A 32 -5.77 15.00 4.63
N MET A 33 -6.55 14.09 4.06
CA MET A 33 -7.84 14.33 3.42
C MET A 33 -8.94 13.61 4.16
N ARG A 34 -10.12 14.23 4.25
CA ARG A 34 -11.28 13.64 4.92
C ARG A 34 -11.84 12.48 4.10
N VAL A 35 -12.16 11.40 4.82
CA VAL A 35 -12.77 10.20 4.25
C VAL A 35 -14.21 10.08 4.73
N SER A 36 -15.07 9.63 3.82
CA SER A 36 -16.37 9.05 4.09
C SER A 36 -16.49 7.70 3.39
N TRP A 37 -17.57 6.96 3.67
CA TRP A 37 -17.75 5.60 3.16
C TRP A 37 -19.12 5.46 2.53
N VAL A 38 -19.17 4.84 1.36
CA VAL A 38 -20.43 4.52 0.66
C VAL A 38 -20.70 3.03 0.74
N ASP A 39 -21.94 2.67 1.10
CA ASP A 39 -22.37 1.29 1.19
C ASP A 39 -22.50 0.67 -0.21
N LEU A 40 -22.01 -0.56 -0.36
CA LEU A 40 -22.11 -1.33 -1.58
C LEU A 40 -23.13 -2.46 -1.42
N ASP A 41 -24.07 -2.50 -2.36
CA ASP A 41 -25.09 -3.54 -2.48
C ASP A 41 -24.67 -4.58 -3.53
N ASP A 42 -25.33 -5.74 -3.55
CA ASP A 42 -25.07 -6.84 -4.50
C ASP A 42 -23.58 -7.19 -4.58
N VAL A 43 -22.99 -7.44 -3.40
CA VAL A 43 -21.53 -7.57 -3.21
C VAL A 43 -20.92 -8.82 -3.86
N GLU A 44 -21.74 -9.83 -4.17
CA GLU A 44 -21.32 -11.01 -4.95
C GLU A 44 -20.92 -10.64 -6.39
N ALA A 45 -21.39 -9.48 -6.89
CA ALA A 45 -20.96 -8.88 -8.14
C ALA A 45 -20.83 -9.83 -9.34
N PRO A 46 -21.88 -10.60 -9.71
CA PRO A 46 -21.81 -11.60 -10.79
C PRO A 46 -21.48 -11.02 -12.17
N ASN A 47 -21.60 -9.70 -12.35
CA ASN A 47 -21.30 -8.99 -13.58
C ASN A 47 -19.89 -8.37 -13.60
N ASP A 48 -19.06 -8.60 -12.56
CA ASP A 48 -17.74 -7.97 -12.41
C ASP A 48 -17.76 -6.42 -12.45
N ASP A 49 -18.82 -5.82 -11.90
CA ASP A 49 -19.10 -4.38 -12.00
C ASP A 49 -18.94 -3.61 -10.69
N LEU A 50 -18.59 -4.29 -9.58
CA LEU A 50 -18.60 -3.71 -8.23
C LEU A 50 -17.73 -2.44 -8.13
N ARG A 51 -16.52 -2.49 -8.70
CA ARG A 51 -15.59 -1.35 -8.75
C ARG A 51 -16.15 -0.17 -9.55
N GLN A 52 -16.89 -0.44 -10.62
CA GLN A 52 -17.49 0.58 -11.48
C GLN A 52 -18.66 1.25 -10.77
N ARG A 53 -19.50 0.46 -10.09
CA ARG A 53 -20.59 0.97 -9.26
C ARG A 53 -20.08 1.78 -8.08
N ALA A 54 -19.01 1.33 -7.41
CA ALA A 54 -18.38 2.08 -6.33
C ALA A 54 -17.88 3.45 -6.82
N ALA A 55 -17.16 3.49 -7.94
CA ALA A 55 -16.69 4.73 -8.55
C ALA A 55 -17.85 5.66 -8.96
N ALA A 56 -18.94 5.11 -9.52
CA ALA A 56 -20.15 5.88 -9.84
C ALA A 56 -20.85 6.46 -8.60
N LYS A 57 -20.69 5.82 -7.43
CA LYS A 57 -21.11 6.34 -6.12
C LYS A 57 -20.10 7.31 -5.48
N GLY A 58 -19.01 7.64 -6.18
CA GLY A 58 -17.99 8.60 -5.74
C GLY A 58 -16.80 7.99 -5.00
N ALA A 59 -16.66 6.66 -4.95
CA ALA A 59 -15.48 6.03 -4.37
C ALA A 59 -14.22 6.44 -5.12
N ALA A 60 -13.15 6.70 -4.37
CA ALA A 60 -11.88 7.11 -4.93
C ALA A 60 -11.22 5.94 -5.71
N LEU A 61 -10.72 6.24 -6.89
CA LEU A 61 -9.92 5.29 -7.68
C LEU A 61 -8.53 5.18 -7.07
N ILE A 62 -8.10 3.94 -6.82
CA ILE A 62 -6.73 3.60 -6.40
C ILE A 62 -6.12 2.75 -7.50
N ALA A 63 -4.97 3.16 -8.03
CA ALA A 63 -4.23 2.36 -9.01
C ALA A 63 -3.61 1.15 -8.33
N ARG A 64 -4.14 -0.04 -8.65
CA ARG A 64 -3.62 -1.32 -8.16
C ARG A 64 -3.43 -1.31 -6.64
N GLY A 65 -4.53 -1.15 -5.91
CA GLY A 65 -4.51 -1.31 -4.46
C GLY A 65 -4.28 -2.78 -4.11
N GLU A 66 -3.12 -3.07 -3.51
CA GLU A 66 -2.67 -4.44 -3.22
C GLU A 66 -2.66 -4.70 -1.70
N GLY A 67 -1.49 -4.88 -1.09
CA GLY A 67 -1.35 -5.23 0.31
C GLY A 67 -1.64 -4.06 1.26
N LEU A 68 -2.26 -4.39 2.41
CA LEU A 68 -2.48 -3.47 3.51
C LEU A 68 -2.10 -4.09 4.85
N HIS A 69 -1.71 -3.27 5.81
CA HIS A 69 -1.36 -3.71 7.16
C HIS A 69 -1.77 -2.67 8.21
N MET A 70 -2.32 -3.15 9.32
CA MET A 70 -2.66 -2.32 10.46
C MET A 70 -1.42 -2.08 11.33
N GLY A 71 -1.14 -0.82 11.62
CA GLY A 71 -0.19 -0.38 12.65
C GLY A 71 -0.85 -0.34 14.03
N THR A 72 -0.52 0.67 14.84
CA THR A 72 -1.11 0.81 16.18
C THR A 72 -2.52 1.40 16.13
N GLY A 73 -2.76 2.32 15.20
CA GLY A 73 -4.05 2.98 15.02
C GLY A 73 -4.33 3.42 13.60
N GLU A 74 -3.52 3.00 12.64
CA GLU A 74 -3.55 3.43 11.25
C GLU A 74 -3.34 2.23 10.33
N VAL A 75 -3.94 2.27 9.15
CA VAL A 75 -3.73 1.28 8.10
C VAL A 75 -2.78 1.86 7.08
N PHE A 76 -1.75 1.12 6.72
CA PHE A 76 -0.93 1.40 5.54
C PHE A 76 -1.37 0.52 4.39
N ALA A 77 -1.44 1.05 3.18
CA ALA A 77 -1.81 0.29 1.99
C ALA A 77 -0.95 0.69 0.79
N CYS A 78 -0.47 -0.30 0.04
CA CYS A 78 0.23 -0.09 -1.21
C CYS A 78 -0.75 0.24 -2.34
N ALA A 79 -0.29 1.11 -3.25
CA ALA A 79 -0.88 1.29 -4.57
C ALA A 79 0.24 1.20 -5.60
N THR A 80 0.34 0.04 -6.23
CA THR A 80 1.55 -0.45 -6.92
C THR A 80 2.00 0.46 -8.06
N SER A 81 1.07 1.16 -8.71
CA SER A 81 1.38 2.04 -9.84
C SER A 81 0.86 3.46 -9.70
N GLY A 82 0.39 3.91 -8.54
CA GLY A 82 -0.34 5.19 -8.42
C GLY A 82 0.49 6.48 -8.52
N GLY A 83 1.81 6.41 -8.29
CA GLY A 83 2.66 7.59 -8.14
C GLY A 83 2.92 8.36 -9.44
N ALA A 84 3.53 9.55 -9.37
CA ALA A 84 3.80 10.37 -10.55
C ALA A 84 4.68 9.70 -11.60
N LYS A 85 5.60 8.82 -11.16
CA LYS A 85 6.44 7.97 -12.01
C LYS A 85 5.91 6.56 -12.21
N GLU A 86 4.70 6.28 -11.72
CA GLU A 86 4.05 4.97 -11.78
C GLU A 86 4.82 3.85 -11.06
N LEU A 87 5.78 4.20 -10.20
CA LEU A 87 6.59 3.28 -9.40
C LEU A 87 5.90 2.84 -8.09
N GLY A 88 4.80 3.51 -7.74
CA GLY A 88 3.91 3.17 -6.64
C GLY A 88 3.87 4.19 -5.49
N GLN A 89 2.91 3.97 -4.60
CA GLN A 89 2.56 4.84 -3.48
C GLN A 89 2.24 4.00 -2.24
N ILE A 90 2.31 4.64 -1.07
CA ILE A 90 1.77 4.10 0.18
C ILE A 90 0.77 5.12 0.73
N PHE A 91 -0.47 4.68 0.93
CA PHE A 91 -1.48 5.44 1.65
C PHE A 91 -1.44 5.11 3.13
N LYS A 92 -1.73 6.10 3.97
CA LYS A 92 -2.02 5.90 5.39
C LYS A 92 -3.44 6.36 5.69
N LEU A 93 -4.29 5.43 6.10
CA LEU A 93 -5.63 5.69 6.60
C LEU A 93 -5.60 5.72 8.13
N THR A 94 -6.02 6.83 8.73
CA THR A 94 -6.22 6.97 10.17
C THR A 94 -7.73 6.98 10.46
N PRO A 95 -8.29 5.92 11.05
CA PRO A 95 -9.67 5.90 11.51
C PRO A 95 -9.95 7.03 12.50
N GLY A 96 -11.10 7.66 12.36
CA GLY A 96 -11.58 8.66 13.31
C GLY A 96 -12.07 8.02 14.60
N LEU A 97 -11.74 8.64 15.73
CA LEU A 97 -12.23 8.24 17.05
C LEU A 97 -13.33 9.19 17.54
N ALA A 98 -14.22 8.70 18.40
CA ALA A 98 -15.27 9.49 19.04
C ALA A 98 -16.16 10.29 18.06
N GLY A 99 -16.48 9.70 16.91
CA GLY A 99 -17.33 10.32 15.88
C GLY A 99 -16.62 11.30 14.95
N ALA A 100 -15.29 11.46 15.09
CA ALA A 100 -14.49 12.13 14.08
C ALA A 100 -14.51 11.33 12.76
N PRO A 101 -14.44 11.98 11.59
CA PRO A 101 -14.33 11.26 10.33
C PRO A 101 -12.92 10.68 10.16
N ASP A 102 -12.81 9.59 9.40
CA ASP A 102 -11.53 9.01 8.98
C ASP A 102 -10.72 10.00 8.14
N ARG A 103 -9.41 9.79 8.09
CA ARG A 103 -8.48 10.55 7.24
C ARG A 103 -7.62 9.61 6.43
N VAL A 104 -7.35 9.96 5.19
CA VAL A 104 -6.32 9.32 4.37
C VAL A 104 -5.28 10.35 3.96
N GLU A 105 -4.02 9.96 3.96
CA GLU A 105 -2.91 10.72 3.40
C GLU A 105 -2.11 9.85 2.43
N LEU A 106 -1.55 10.47 1.40
CA LEU A 106 -0.44 9.87 0.66
C LEU A 106 0.79 9.92 1.57
N PHE A 107 1.10 8.82 2.23
CA PHE A 107 2.20 8.75 3.20
C PHE A 107 3.57 8.76 2.50
N PHE A 108 3.65 8.07 1.37
CA PHE A 108 4.87 7.96 0.60
C PHE A 108 4.54 7.82 -0.89
N GLU A 109 5.35 8.44 -1.74
CA GLU A 109 5.32 8.25 -3.20
C GLU A 109 6.73 7.97 -3.68
N SER A 110 6.91 6.90 -4.47
CA SER A 110 8.23 6.56 -4.98
C SER A 110 8.64 7.49 -6.13
N GLU A 111 9.75 8.21 -5.90
CA GLU A 111 10.36 9.14 -6.84
C GLU A 111 11.47 8.49 -7.68
N SER A 112 11.92 7.29 -7.33
CA SER A 112 12.91 6.53 -8.10
C SER A 112 12.85 5.04 -7.77
N THR A 113 13.36 4.21 -8.68
CA THR A 113 13.47 2.75 -8.48
C THR A 113 14.35 2.38 -7.29
N ASP A 114 15.23 3.27 -6.83
CA ASP A 114 16.07 3.08 -5.65
C ASP A 114 15.27 3.18 -4.33
N GLN A 115 14.13 3.89 -4.35
CA GLN A 115 13.24 3.99 -3.19
C GLN A 115 12.38 2.73 -3.10
N PHE A 116 11.58 2.48 -4.14
CA PHE A 116 11.06 1.17 -4.49
C PHE A 116 10.50 1.18 -5.92
N ASN A 117 10.35 0.01 -6.52
CA ASN A 117 9.73 -0.17 -7.83
C ASN A 117 8.57 -1.19 -7.75
N PHE A 118 7.33 -0.71 -7.92
CA PHE A 118 6.11 -1.51 -7.79
C PHE A 118 5.95 -2.15 -6.40
N GLY A 119 5.94 -1.34 -5.34
CA GLY A 119 5.65 -1.83 -4.00
C GLY A 119 4.23 -2.43 -3.91
N ASP A 120 4.13 -3.73 -3.63
CA ASP A 120 2.90 -4.51 -3.71
C ASP A 120 2.34 -4.83 -2.32
N ASN A 121 3.11 -5.49 -1.46
CA ASN A 121 2.70 -5.77 -0.08
C ASN A 121 3.55 -5.01 0.92
N LEU A 122 3.04 -4.83 2.14
CA LEU A 122 3.79 -4.23 3.22
C LEU A 122 3.44 -4.82 4.58
N THR A 123 4.33 -4.65 5.55
CA THR A 123 4.06 -4.90 6.97
C THR A 123 4.73 -3.84 7.83
N VAL A 124 4.11 -3.56 8.98
CA VAL A 124 4.67 -2.64 9.98
C VAL A 124 5.66 -3.42 10.85
N ALA A 125 6.91 -2.99 10.87
CA ALA A 125 7.99 -3.56 11.66
C ALA A 125 7.91 -3.15 13.15
N PRO A 126 8.57 -3.88 14.06
CA PRO A 126 8.59 -3.56 15.50
C PRO A 126 9.12 -2.15 15.85
N ASN A 127 10.00 -1.59 15.02
CA ASN A 127 10.49 -0.21 15.16
C ASN A 127 9.58 0.85 14.51
N GLY A 128 8.41 0.45 14.01
CA GLY A 128 7.43 1.33 13.34
C GLY A 128 7.75 1.64 11.89
N HIS A 129 8.84 1.09 11.32
CA HIS A 129 9.12 1.22 9.89
C HIS A 129 8.15 0.34 9.08
N LEU A 130 7.96 0.65 7.81
CA LEU A 130 7.33 -0.27 6.87
C LEU A 130 8.41 -1.12 6.20
N ILE A 131 8.13 -2.41 6.04
CA ILE A 131 8.86 -3.28 5.12
C ILE A 131 7.92 -3.54 3.94
N VAL A 132 8.32 -3.06 2.77
CA VAL A 132 7.58 -3.13 1.51
C VAL A 132 8.21 -4.21 0.63
N CYS A 133 7.38 -5.05 0.04
CA CYS A 133 7.76 -6.06 -0.94
C CYS A 133 7.54 -5.49 -2.35
N GLU A 134 8.58 -5.47 -3.18
CA GLU A 134 8.46 -5.09 -4.60
C GLU A 134 7.93 -6.25 -5.44
N ASP A 135 7.15 -5.94 -6.48
CA ASP A 135 6.77 -6.87 -7.55
C ASP A 135 6.96 -6.20 -8.92
N GLN A 136 8.18 -6.31 -9.46
CA GLN A 136 8.51 -5.75 -10.77
C GLN A 136 7.97 -6.59 -11.92
N TYR A 137 7.37 -5.91 -12.89
CA TYR A 137 6.78 -6.52 -14.10
C TYR A 137 7.75 -6.46 -15.29
N THR A 138 8.92 -7.08 -15.14
CA THR A 138 9.96 -7.18 -16.18
C THR A 138 10.37 -8.64 -16.41
N ASP A 139 10.93 -8.94 -17.58
CA ASP A 139 11.39 -10.32 -17.90
C ASP A 139 12.48 -10.80 -16.94
N GLU A 140 13.42 -9.91 -16.62
CA GLU A 140 14.40 -10.09 -15.54
C GLU A 140 14.01 -9.14 -14.40
N VAL A 141 13.71 -9.70 -13.23
CA VAL A 141 13.31 -8.93 -12.06
C VAL A 141 14.48 -8.70 -11.13
N ASP A 142 14.52 -7.52 -10.51
CA ASP A 142 15.47 -7.20 -9.45
C ASP A 142 14.73 -6.72 -8.20
N ASN A 143 13.91 -7.61 -7.64
CA ASN A 143 13.01 -7.29 -6.53
C ASN A 143 13.74 -7.19 -5.19
N HIS A 144 13.29 -6.24 -4.39
CA HIS A 144 13.79 -5.98 -3.05
C HIS A 144 12.67 -6.00 -2.01
N LEU A 145 13.08 -6.18 -0.77
CA LEU A 145 12.37 -5.62 0.36
C LEU A 145 12.94 -4.22 0.61
N ARG A 146 12.05 -3.23 0.71
CA ARG A 146 12.40 -1.83 0.93
C ARG A 146 11.88 -1.41 2.29
N GLY A 147 12.72 -0.69 3.03
CA GLY A 147 12.30 -0.07 4.28
C GLY A 147 11.77 1.34 4.03
N VAL A 148 10.71 1.74 4.74
CA VAL A 148 10.26 3.14 4.79
C VAL A 148 10.14 3.57 6.24
N THR A 149 10.84 4.64 6.63
CA THR A 149 10.80 5.14 8.01
C THR A 149 9.45 5.82 8.32
N PRO A 150 9.09 6.03 9.60
CA PRO A 150 7.89 6.79 9.97
C PRO A 150 7.84 8.23 9.41
N GLN A 151 8.99 8.77 8.98
CA GLN A 151 9.10 10.09 8.35
C GLN A 151 9.04 10.03 6.82
N GLY A 152 8.71 8.87 6.24
CA GLY A 152 8.57 8.71 4.78
C GLY A 152 9.92 8.62 4.05
N ARG A 153 10.99 8.15 4.69
CA ARG A 153 12.28 7.95 4.01
C ARG A 153 12.47 6.50 3.61
N ALA A 154 12.68 6.24 2.33
CA ALA A 154 12.99 4.90 1.82
C ALA A 154 14.47 4.53 2.03
N TYR A 155 14.74 3.24 2.19
CA TYR A 155 16.07 2.65 2.22
C TYR A 155 16.04 1.19 1.73
N GLU A 156 17.15 0.73 1.17
CA GLU A 156 17.31 -0.69 0.84
C GLU A 156 17.36 -1.52 2.13
N PHE A 157 16.52 -2.55 2.22
CA PHE A 157 16.49 -3.45 3.37
C PHE A 157 17.06 -4.83 3.02
N ALA A 158 16.57 -5.45 1.95
CA ALA A 158 17.10 -6.71 1.46
C ALA A 158 16.84 -6.87 -0.04
N ARG A 159 17.66 -7.68 -0.70
CA ARG A 159 17.51 -8.01 -2.12
C ARG A 159 17.19 -9.49 -2.30
N LEU A 160 16.19 -9.80 -3.12
CA LEU A 160 15.86 -11.17 -3.48
C LEU A 160 16.71 -11.58 -4.70
N ARG A 161 17.56 -12.59 -4.54
CA ARG A 161 18.49 -13.04 -5.60
C ARG A 161 17.98 -14.20 -6.47
N ILE A 162 16.72 -14.56 -6.30
CA ILE A 162 16.00 -15.52 -7.13
C ILE A 162 15.01 -14.75 -8.00
N GLN A 163 14.81 -15.20 -9.24
CA GLN A 163 13.97 -14.54 -10.24
C GLN A 163 12.48 -14.77 -9.95
N THR A 164 11.97 -14.07 -8.94
CA THR A 164 10.58 -14.08 -8.48
C THR A 164 10.31 -12.83 -7.65
N GLU A 165 9.06 -12.62 -7.25
CA GLU A 165 8.68 -11.60 -6.27
C GLU A 165 8.70 -12.10 -4.81
N PRO A 166 8.97 -11.21 -3.84
CA PRO A 166 8.54 -11.39 -2.46
C PRO A 166 7.01 -11.24 -2.33
N ALA A 167 6.29 -12.34 -2.14
CA ALA A 167 4.83 -12.39 -2.02
C ALA A 167 4.36 -12.21 -0.57
N GLY A 168 4.78 -11.10 0.04
CA GLY A 168 4.37 -10.68 1.37
C GLY A 168 5.33 -11.07 2.50
N ALA A 169 5.25 -10.27 3.55
CA ALA A 169 6.06 -10.42 4.75
C ALA A 169 5.23 -10.14 6.01
N CYS A 170 5.62 -10.74 7.13
CA CYS A 170 5.02 -10.45 8.44
C CYS A 170 6.02 -10.65 9.57
N PHE A 171 5.81 -9.94 10.67
CA PHE A 171 6.58 -10.15 11.90
C PHE A 171 5.87 -11.12 12.84
N SER A 172 6.65 -11.93 13.57
CA SER A 172 6.13 -12.71 14.68
C SER A 172 5.53 -11.78 15.75
N PRO A 173 4.55 -12.23 16.56
CA PRO A 173 3.94 -11.41 17.61
C PRO A 173 4.93 -10.86 18.64
N ASP A 174 6.06 -11.56 18.87
CA ASP A 174 7.13 -11.11 19.76
C ASP A 174 8.17 -10.21 19.07
N GLY A 175 7.96 -9.90 17.79
CA GLY A 175 8.80 -9.03 16.98
C GLY A 175 10.21 -9.57 16.72
N LYS A 176 10.49 -10.87 16.96
CA LYS A 176 11.85 -11.46 16.81
C LYS A 176 12.12 -12.03 15.42
N TRP A 177 11.08 -12.36 14.68
CA TRP A 177 11.17 -12.99 13.37
C TRP A 177 10.45 -12.16 12.33
N LEU A 178 11.10 -11.95 11.19
CA LEU A 178 10.46 -11.56 9.94
C LEU A 178 10.31 -12.82 9.09
N PHE A 179 9.09 -13.12 8.68
CA PHE A 179 8.81 -14.12 7.67
C PHE A 179 8.62 -13.42 6.32
N VAL A 180 9.25 -13.93 5.26
CA VAL A 180 9.08 -13.43 3.88
C VAL A 180 8.81 -14.61 2.96
N ASN A 181 7.79 -14.50 2.13
CA ASN A 181 7.50 -15.49 1.10
C ASN A 181 8.15 -15.10 -0.23
N ALA A 182 8.77 -16.03 -0.92
CA ALA A 182 9.09 -15.93 -2.34
C ALA A 182 8.00 -16.69 -3.13
N TYR A 183 7.48 -16.09 -4.20
CA TYR A 183 6.33 -16.65 -4.93
C TYR A 183 6.64 -17.98 -5.63
N ALA A 184 7.66 -18.02 -6.51
CA ALA A 184 7.99 -19.19 -7.32
C ALA A 184 9.52 -19.41 -7.49
N PRO A 185 10.06 -20.60 -7.17
CA PRO A 185 9.41 -21.67 -6.41
C PRO A 185 9.04 -21.18 -5.01
N THR A 186 7.87 -21.60 -4.52
CA THR A 186 7.36 -21.12 -3.23
C THR A 186 8.31 -21.49 -2.10
N ALA A 187 8.77 -20.48 -1.38
CA ALA A 187 9.61 -20.65 -0.20
C ALA A 187 9.26 -19.59 0.85
N THR A 188 9.32 -19.97 2.13
CA THR A 188 9.19 -19.04 3.25
C THR A 188 10.53 -18.96 3.97
N LEU A 189 11.07 -17.75 4.07
CA LEU A 189 12.28 -17.43 4.81
C LEU A 189 11.91 -16.96 6.21
N ALA A 190 12.58 -17.48 7.24
CA ALA A 190 12.47 -16.99 8.61
C ALA A 190 13.77 -16.27 8.97
N ILE A 191 13.69 -14.97 9.18
CA ILE A 191 14.84 -14.08 9.38
C ILE A 191 14.76 -13.53 10.81
N THR A 192 15.86 -13.60 11.55
CA THR A 192 16.00 -13.01 12.89
C THR A 192 17.06 -11.91 12.87
N GLY A 193 16.90 -10.88 13.69
CA GLY A 193 17.79 -9.72 13.73
C GLY A 193 17.34 -8.68 14.77
N PRO A 194 18.09 -7.58 14.91
CA PRO A 194 17.74 -6.50 15.83
C PRO A 194 16.62 -5.62 15.25
N TRP A 195 15.37 -6.11 15.27
CA TRP A 195 14.23 -5.43 14.64
C TRP A 195 13.69 -4.19 15.38
N ALA A 196 13.99 -4.09 16.68
CA ALA A 196 13.55 -2.99 17.53
C ALA A 196 14.59 -1.85 17.64
N ALA A 197 15.73 -1.99 16.96
CA ALA A 197 16.82 -1.02 16.98
C ALA A 197 16.67 0.03 15.86
#